data_AF-A0A4P5YDX1-F1
#
_entry.id   AF-A0A4P5YDX1-F1
#
_cell.length_a   1.000
_cell.length_b   1.000
_cell.length_c   1.000
_cell.angle_alpha   90.00
_cell.angle_beta   90.00
_cell.angle_gamma   90.00
#
_symmetry.space_group_name_H-M   'P 1'
#
loop_
_entity.id
_entity.type
_entity.pdbx_description
1 polymer ?
#
loop_
_entity_poly.entity_id
_entity_poly.type
_entity_poly.pdbx_seq_one_letter_code
_entity_poly.pdbx_strand_id
1 'polypeptide(L)'
;MALHSYEGQWAMFPTATRSTPTHTGRKQAATLARLLPFVEQSSLAKRYEFRVNWFEAPNTSVIPTQLAIFQCPSTPNSNRIDTKPISVGGVSFSGPRACADYAPAEGIGLLLNGTGLVDLQSE
;
A
#
# COMPACT_ATOMS: atom_id res chain seq x y z
N MET A 1 -1.73 5.72 -16.20
CA MET A 1 -1.38 7.13 -15.89
C MET A 1 -0.72 7.28 -14.53
N ALA A 2 -1.34 6.91 -13.39
CA ALA A 2 -0.76 7.12 -12.05
C ALA A 2 0.69 6.61 -11.86
N LEU A 3 1.00 5.39 -12.33
CA LEU A 3 2.36 4.84 -12.27
C LEU A 3 3.38 5.66 -13.09
N HIS A 4 2.96 6.17 -14.26
CA HIS A 4 3.82 7.00 -15.10
C HIS A 4 4.06 8.37 -14.45
N SER A 5 3.06 8.95 -13.79
CA SER A 5 3.22 10.19 -13.04
C SER A 5 4.13 10.01 -11.81
N TYR A 6 4.02 8.86 -11.12
CA TYR A 6 4.92 8.49 -10.03
C TYR A 6 6.37 8.41 -10.50
N GLU A 7 6.60 7.66 -11.59
CA GLU A 7 7.93 7.52 -12.19
C GLU A 7 8.48 8.87 -12.70
N GLY A 8 7.66 9.69 -13.36
CA GLY A 8 8.08 11.01 -13.80
C GLY A 8 8.46 11.97 -12.67
N GLN A 9 7.89 11.81 -11.47
CA GLN A 9 8.24 12.64 -10.30
C GLN A 9 9.48 12.16 -9.55
N TRP A 10 9.68 10.83 -9.44
CA TRP A 10 10.70 10.26 -8.57
C TRP A 10 11.76 9.41 -9.28
N ALA A 11 11.68 9.27 -10.61
CA ALA A 11 12.55 8.43 -11.44
C ALA A 11 12.64 6.97 -10.96
N MET A 12 11.59 6.48 -10.30
CA MET A 12 11.51 5.14 -9.72
C MET A 12 10.07 4.64 -9.73
N PHE A 13 9.87 3.32 -9.68
CA PHE A 13 8.54 2.73 -9.54
C PHE A 13 8.16 2.49 -8.07
N PRO A 14 6.86 2.61 -7.72
CA PRO A 14 6.40 2.35 -6.37
C PRO A 14 6.34 0.85 -6.10
N THR A 15 6.70 0.47 -4.88
CA THR A 15 6.66 -0.92 -4.40
C THR A 15 5.99 -1.01 -3.04
N ALA A 16 5.54 -2.21 -2.69
CA ALA A 16 5.09 -2.46 -1.34
C ALA A 16 6.29 -2.47 -0.40
N THR A 17 6.04 -2.18 0.87
CA THR A 17 6.99 -2.41 1.95
C THR A 17 6.40 -3.39 2.95
N ARG A 18 7.25 -4.25 3.48
CA ARG A 18 7.00 -5.20 4.58
C ARG A 18 8.34 -5.53 5.22
N SER A 19 8.30 -5.83 6.51
CA SER A 19 9.49 -6.29 7.25
C SER A 19 9.82 -7.71 6.80
N THR A 20 11.08 -7.95 6.48
CA THR A 20 11.62 -9.27 6.10
C THR A 20 12.78 -9.64 7.03
N PRO A 21 13.25 -10.91 7.02
CA PRO A 21 14.44 -11.28 7.80
C PRO A 21 15.69 -10.47 7.42
N THR A 22 15.78 -10.06 6.15
CA THR A 22 16.88 -9.29 5.56
C THR A 22 16.75 -7.78 5.75
N HIS A 23 15.52 -7.26 5.87
CA HIS A 23 15.22 -5.85 6.12
C HIS A 23 14.27 -5.71 7.30
N THR A 24 14.85 -5.72 8.49
CA THR A 24 14.11 -5.59 9.75
C THR A 24 13.68 -4.15 9.98
N GLY A 25 12.49 -3.95 10.52
CA GLY A 25 11.99 -2.63 10.92
C GLY A 25 11.32 -1.80 9.81
N ARG A 26 11.29 -2.28 8.56
CA ARG A 26 10.50 -1.63 7.49
C ARG A 26 9.02 -1.67 7.82
N LYS A 27 8.37 -0.51 7.73
CA LYS A 27 6.94 -0.35 8.01
C LYS A 27 6.11 -0.82 6.83
N GLN A 28 5.10 -1.62 7.14
CA GLN A 28 4.30 -2.24 6.11
C GLN A 28 3.38 -1.23 5.42
N ALA A 29 3.43 -1.15 4.10
CA ALA A 29 2.54 -0.32 3.29
C ALA A 29 2.37 -0.92 1.89
N ALA A 30 1.16 -0.81 1.34
CA ALA A 30 0.88 -1.28 -0.01
C ALA A 30 1.33 -0.26 -1.07
N THR A 31 1.72 -0.75 -2.25
CA THR A 31 2.00 0.09 -3.43
C THR A 31 0.86 1.06 -3.74
N LEU A 32 -0.40 0.62 -3.58
CA LEU A 32 -1.58 1.46 -3.84
C LEU A 32 -1.64 2.71 -2.95
N ALA A 33 -1.14 2.64 -1.71
CA ALA A 33 -1.09 3.80 -0.82
C ALA A 33 -0.16 4.89 -1.35
N ARG A 34 0.92 4.51 -2.06
CA ARG A 34 1.88 5.43 -2.68
C ARG A 34 1.30 6.13 -3.91
N LEU A 35 0.30 5.52 -4.54
CA LEU A 35 -0.36 6.07 -5.72
C LEU A 35 -1.46 7.07 -5.40
N LEU A 36 -1.90 7.19 -4.14
CA LEU A 36 -2.99 8.09 -3.72
C LEU A 36 -2.86 9.54 -4.24
N PRO A 37 -1.67 10.19 -4.23
CA PRO A 37 -1.51 11.54 -4.78
C PRO A 37 -1.82 11.66 -6.28
N PHE A 38 -1.71 10.56 -7.03
CA PHE A 38 -1.82 10.52 -8.49
C PHE A 38 -3.16 9.99 -9.00
N VAL A 39 -4.09 9.72 -8.08
CA VAL A 39 -5.43 9.20 -8.38
C VAL A 39 -6.52 10.07 -7.76
N GLU A 40 -6.26 11.38 -7.66
CA GLU A 40 -7.17 12.37 -7.05
C GLU A 40 -7.50 12.08 -5.58
N GLN A 41 -6.61 11.37 -4.86
CA GLN A 41 -6.75 11.05 -3.42
C GLN A 41 -5.71 11.79 -2.57
N SER A 42 -5.41 13.05 -2.92
CA SER A 42 -4.40 13.87 -2.23
C SER A 42 -4.75 14.15 -0.75
N SER A 43 -6.04 14.26 -0.41
CA SER A 43 -6.50 14.43 0.96
C SER A 43 -6.23 13.18 1.81
N LEU A 44 -6.43 12.00 1.23
CA LEU A 44 -6.18 10.71 1.86
C LEU A 44 -4.67 10.46 2.00
N ALA A 45 -3.90 10.78 0.96
CA ALA A 45 -2.44 10.69 0.96
C ALA A 45 -1.80 11.51 2.10
N LYS A 46 -2.32 12.71 2.38
CA LYS A 46 -1.84 13.56 3.50
C LYS A 46 -2.11 12.98 4.89
N ARG A 47 -3.08 12.07 5.02
CA ARG A 47 -3.44 11.43 6.29
C ARG A 47 -2.70 10.11 6.51
N TYR A 48 -2.24 9.47 5.44
CA TYR A 48 -1.50 8.22 5.50
C TYR A 48 -0.05 8.48 5.94
N GLU A 49 0.43 7.79 6.97
CA GLU A 49 1.78 7.91 7.51
C GLU A 49 2.59 6.64 7.21
N PHE A 50 3.63 6.78 6.39
CA PHE A 50 4.51 5.68 5.99
C PHE A 50 5.56 5.32 7.06
N ARG A 51 5.72 6.13 8.11
CA ARG A 51 6.59 5.85 9.27
C ARG A 51 5.99 4.89 10.30
N VAL A 52 4.74 4.49 10.12
CA VAL A 52 4.07 3.46 10.92
C VAL A 52 3.49 2.40 10.00
N ASN A 53 3.18 1.22 10.54
CA ASN A 53 2.56 0.17 9.74
C ASN A 53 1.15 0.58 9.31
N TRP A 54 0.66 0.02 8.23
CA TRP A 54 -0.71 0.26 7.75
C TRP A 54 -1.79 -0.04 8.82
N PHE A 55 -1.52 -0.95 9.76
CA PHE A 55 -2.43 -1.36 10.83
C PHE A 55 -2.29 -0.53 12.12
N GLU A 56 -1.43 0.49 12.14
CA GLU A 56 -1.20 1.38 13.29
C GLU A 56 -1.87 2.75 13.06
N ALA A 57 -2.17 3.49 14.13
CA ALA A 57 -2.64 4.87 14.00
C ALA A 57 -1.52 5.76 13.41
N PRO A 58 -1.84 6.73 12.52
CA PRO A 58 -3.18 7.16 12.12
C PRO A 58 -3.82 6.37 10.96
N ASN A 59 -3.10 5.41 10.36
CA ASN A 59 -3.52 4.70 9.14
C ASN A 59 -4.81 3.91 9.33
N THR A 60 -5.11 3.44 10.53
CA THR A 60 -6.38 2.76 10.85
C THR A 60 -7.63 3.58 10.53
N SER A 61 -7.52 4.92 10.47
CA SER A 61 -8.61 5.82 10.03
C SER A 61 -8.68 6.00 8.51
N VAL A 62 -7.62 5.64 7.80
CA VAL A 62 -7.42 5.85 6.36
C VAL A 62 -7.78 4.60 5.56
N ILE A 63 -7.31 3.43 6.02
CA ILE A 63 -7.46 2.14 5.34
C ILE A 63 -8.90 1.63 5.14
N PRO A 64 -9.96 2.05 5.87
CA PRO A 64 -11.33 1.63 5.54
C PRO A 64 -11.93 2.42 4.35
N THR A 65 -11.23 3.41 3.80
CA THR A 65 -11.74 4.24 2.71
C THR A 65 -11.83 3.44 1.40
N GLN A 66 -13.05 3.34 0.85
CA GLN A 66 -13.28 2.72 -0.45
C GLN A 66 -12.88 3.66 -1.58
N LEU A 67 -12.10 3.14 -2.53
CA LEU A 67 -11.64 3.89 -3.69
C LEU A 67 -12.10 3.19 -4.95
N ALA A 68 -13.05 3.81 -5.67
CA ALA A 68 -13.63 3.24 -6.90
C ALA A 68 -12.55 2.90 -7.95
N ILE A 69 -11.46 3.67 -8.01
CA ILE A 69 -10.35 3.42 -8.93
C ILE A 69 -9.59 2.10 -8.64
N PHE A 70 -9.71 1.57 -7.43
CA PHE A 70 -9.12 0.29 -7.04
C PHE A 70 -10.13 -0.88 -7.06
N GLN A 71 -11.35 -0.64 -7.54
CA GLN A 71 -12.39 -1.65 -7.66
C GLN A 71 -12.63 -1.99 -9.14
N CYS A 72 -12.83 -3.27 -9.41
CA CYS A 72 -13.14 -3.74 -10.75
C CYS A 72 -14.66 -3.60 -10.99
N PRO A 73 -15.10 -2.93 -12.08
CA PRO A 73 -16.53 -2.76 -12.35
C PRO A 73 -17.31 -4.07 -12.53
N SER A 74 -16.63 -5.16 -12.89
CA SER A 74 -17.24 -6.47 -13.06
C SER A 74 -17.30 -7.30 -11.76
N THR A 75 -16.79 -6.77 -10.65
CA THR A 75 -16.87 -7.43 -9.36
C THR A 75 -18.34 -7.48 -8.90
N PRO A 76 -18.93 -8.66 -8.67
CA PRO A 76 -20.35 -8.78 -8.30
C PRO A 76 -20.66 -8.15 -6.92
N ASN A 77 -19.66 -8.10 -6.04
CA ASN A 77 -19.74 -7.48 -4.71
C ASN A 77 -18.68 -6.38 -4.56
N SER A 78 -19.01 -5.15 -4.95
CA SER A 78 -18.17 -3.95 -4.76
C SER A 78 -18.06 -3.54 -3.29
N ASN A 79 -17.11 -2.64 -2.97
CA ASN A 79 -16.97 -2.03 -1.64
C ASN A 79 -16.79 -3.02 -0.47
N ARG A 80 -16.09 -4.13 -0.69
CA ARG A 80 -15.86 -5.13 0.37
C ARG A 80 -14.99 -4.54 1.48
N ILE A 81 -15.37 -4.84 2.72
CA ILE A 81 -14.61 -4.51 3.92
C ILE A 81 -14.18 -5.81 4.58
N ASP A 82 -12.89 -5.93 4.85
CA ASP A 82 -12.35 -7.01 5.67
C ASP A 82 -12.27 -6.53 7.12
N THR A 83 -12.90 -7.30 8.02
CA THR A 83 -12.87 -7.09 9.47
C THR A 83 -12.27 -8.29 10.19
N LYS A 84 -11.75 -9.28 9.46
CA LYS A 84 -11.22 -10.50 10.05
C LYS A 84 -9.96 -10.17 10.86
N PRO A 85 -9.86 -10.65 12.11
CA PRO A 85 -8.64 -10.55 12.90
C PRO A 85 -7.48 -11.21 12.15
N ILE A 86 -6.35 -10.52 12.08
CA ILE A 86 -5.11 -11.03 11.52
C ILE A 86 -3.96 -10.80 12.50
N SER A 87 -2.89 -11.57 12.36
CA SER A 87 -1.62 -11.32 13.04
C SER A 87 -0.56 -10.94 12.00
N VAL A 88 0.06 -9.78 12.19
CA VAL A 88 1.08 -9.24 11.30
C VAL A 88 2.35 -9.02 12.11
N GLY A 89 3.38 -9.82 11.85
CA GLY A 89 4.64 -9.74 12.61
C GLY A 89 4.45 -9.97 14.12
N GLY A 90 3.48 -10.80 14.51
CA GLY A 90 3.13 -11.06 15.91
C GLY A 90 2.18 -10.04 16.55
N VAL A 91 1.83 -8.96 15.84
CA VAL A 91 0.86 -7.96 16.30
C VAL A 91 -0.53 -8.32 15.77
N SER A 92 -1.50 -8.47 16.67
CA SER A 92 -2.89 -8.70 16.28
C SER A 92 -3.55 -7.39 15.86
N PHE A 93 -4.20 -7.39 14.71
CA PHE A 93 -5.04 -6.29 14.23
C PHE A 93 -6.44 -6.79 13.93
N SER A 94 -7.44 -6.08 14.44
CA SER A 94 -8.85 -6.28 14.14
C SER A 94 -9.46 -4.91 13.88
N GLY A 95 -10.06 -4.74 12.70
CA GLY A 95 -10.62 -3.47 12.29
C GLY A 95 -10.95 -3.44 10.80
N PRO A 96 -11.80 -2.51 10.37
CA PRO A 96 -12.22 -2.42 8.98
C PRO A 96 -11.06 -1.97 8.09
N ARG A 97 -10.87 -2.68 6.98
CA ARG A 97 -9.97 -2.29 5.89
C ARG A 97 -10.66 -2.53 4.55
N ALA A 98 -10.57 -1.56 3.64
CA ALA A 98 -11.16 -1.65 2.32
C ALA A 98 -10.40 -2.66 1.47
N CYS A 99 -11.12 -3.52 0.75
CA CYS A 99 -10.52 -4.42 -0.22
C CYS A 99 -10.38 -3.71 -1.58
N ALA A 100 -9.23 -3.91 -2.23
CA ALA A 100 -9.04 -3.61 -3.65
C ALA A 100 -9.26 -4.87 -4.49
N ASP A 101 -9.61 -4.70 -5.76
CA ASP A 101 -9.72 -5.78 -6.76
C ASP A 101 -8.46 -5.93 -7.62
N TYR A 102 -7.54 -4.96 -7.56
CA TYR A 102 -6.27 -4.99 -8.27
C TYR A 102 -5.12 -5.22 -7.29
N ALA A 103 -4.35 -6.28 -7.52
CA ALA A 103 -3.16 -6.59 -6.73
C ALA A 103 -1.94 -5.88 -7.34
N PRO A 104 -1.31 -4.93 -6.63
CA PRO A 104 -0.09 -4.30 -7.13
C PRO A 104 1.13 -5.21 -6.97
N ALA A 105 2.28 -4.77 -7.48
CA ALA A 105 3.56 -5.44 -7.25
C ALA A 105 3.92 -5.41 -5.75
N GLU A 106 4.09 -6.59 -5.16
CA GLU A 106 4.39 -6.80 -3.73
C GLU A 106 5.80 -7.37 -3.50
N GLY A 107 6.31 -8.16 -4.45
CA GLY A 107 7.66 -8.70 -4.42
C GLY A 107 8.42 -8.25 -5.66
N ILE A 108 9.64 -7.76 -5.46
CA ILE A 108 10.53 -7.31 -6.53
C ILE A 108 11.80 -8.14 -6.45
N GLY A 109 12.41 -8.46 -7.60
CA GLY A 109 13.67 -9.20 -7.62
C GLY A 109 14.80 -8.44 -6.91
N LEU A 110 15.67 -9.19 -6.20
CA LEU A 110 16.81 -8.64 -5.45
C LEU A 110 17.73 -7.76 -6.30
N LEU A 111 17.83 -8.04 -7.60
CA LEU A 111 18.65 -7.27 -8.55
C LEU A 111 18.21 -5.81 -8.70
N LEU A 112 16.96 -5.47 -8.36
CA LEU A 112 16.47 -4.11 -8.41
C LEU A 112 16.67 -3.34 -7.09
N ASN A 113 17.04 -4.05 -6.02
CA ASN A 113 17.27 -3.42 -4.71
C ASN A 113 18.48 -2.50 -4.75
N GLY A 114 18.35 -1.27 -4.24
CA GLY A 114 19.43 -0.27 -4.20
C GLY A 114 19.83 0.33 -5.55
N THR A 115 19.16 -0.04 -6.65
CA THR A 115 19.45 0.51 -8.00
C THR A 115 18.86 1.90 -8.21
N GLY A 116 17.89 2.31 -7.39
CA GLY A 116 17.11 3.53 -7.59
C GLY A 116 15.97 3.41 -8.61
N LEU A 117 15.82 2.27 -9.30
CA LEU A 117 14.74 2.04 -10.26
C LEU A 117 13.38 1.76 -9.60
N VAL A 118 13.41 1.39 -8.33
CA VAL A 118 12.26 1.12 -7.48
C VAL A 118 12.47 1.81 -6.14
N ASP A 119 11.39 2.18 -5.48
CA ASP A 119 11.46 2.73 -4.14
C ASP A 119 11.86 1.67 -3.09
N LEU A 120 11.98 2.11 -1.83
CA LEU A 120 12.38 1.24 -0.72
C LEU A 120 11.47 0.00 -0.65
N GLN A 121 12.08 -1.17 -0.76
CA GLN A 121 11.36 -2.42 -1.02
C GLN A 121 10.81 -3.11 0.23
N SER A 122 9.92 -4.06 0.02
CA SER A 122 9.98 -5.35 0.69
C SER A 122 10.58 -6.42 -0.19
N GLU A 123 11.47 -7.21 0.39
CA GLU A 123 11.83 -8.51 -0.18
C GLU A 123 10.70 -9.55 0.05
#